data_AF-A0A521S222-F1
#
_entry.id   AF-A0A521S222-F1
#
_cell.length_a   1.000
_cell.length_b   1.000
_cell.length_c   1.000
_cell.angle_alpha   90.00
_cell.angle_beta   90.00
_cell.angle_gamma   90.00
#
_symmetry.space_group_name_H-M   'P 1'
#
loop_
_entity.id
_entity.type
_entity.pdbx_description
1 polymer ?
#
loop_
_entity_poly.entity_id
_entity_poly.type
_entity_poly.pdbx_seq_one_letter_code
_entity_poly.pdbx_strand_id
1 'polypeptide(L)' 'MVGSPLFMAIAFSLVALWAVLLGIQAFRRPPPGFEPRLCFACNKNSKYDATKCEHCGAPLPPREPV' A
#
# COMPACT_ATOMS: atom_id res chain seq x y z
N MET A 1 23.56 34.08 -18.11
CA MET A 1 23.10 32.75 -17.64
C MET A 1 21.85 32.96 -16.80
N VAL A 2 20.68 33.05 -17.46
CA VAL A 2 19.38 32.95 -16.78
C VAL A 2 18.56 32.06 -17.70
N GLY A 3 18.31 30.82 -17.28
CA GLY A 3 17.53 29.86 -18.05
C GLY A 3 16.17 30.46 -18.37
N SER A 4 15.73 30.28 -19.62
CA SER A 4 14.43 30.79 -20.08
C SER A 4 13.33 30.45 -19.04
N PRO A 5 12.44 31.37 -18.67
CA PRO A 5 11.39 31.11 -17.68
C PRO A 5 10.53 29.89 -18.07
N LEU A 6 10.41 29.63 -19.38
CA LEU A 6 9.76 28.44 -19.92
C LEU A 6 10.48 27.14 -19.51
N PHE A 7 11.82 27.15 -19.53
CA PHE A 7 12.64 26.00 -19.14
C PHE A 7 12.47 25.69 -17.65
N MET A 8 12.43 26.72 -16.80
CA MET A 8 12.19 26.54 -15.36
C MET A 8 10.82 25.94 -15.10
N ALA A 9 9.77 26.44 -15.76
CA ALA A 9 8.41 25.91 -15.61
C ALA A 9 8.31 24.43 -16.01
N ILE A 10 8.97 24.03 -17.11
CA ILE A 10 9.01 22.63 -17.56
C ILE A 10 9.76 21.76 -16.55
N ALA A 11 10.91 22.22 -16.06
CA ALA A 11 11.71 21.48 -15.08
C ALA A 11 10.93 21.26 -13.78
N PHE A 12 10.27 22.28 -13.24
CA PHE A 12 9.44 22.16 -12.05
C PHE A 12 8.26 21.20 -12.27
N SER A 13 7.62 21.26 -13.43
CA SER A 13 6.51 20.35 -13.77
C SER A 13 6.96 18.90 -13.81
N LEU A 14 8.13 18.63 -14.41
CA LEU A 14 8.71 17.29 -14.46
C LEU A 14 9.06 16.75 -13.07
N VAL A 15 9.65 17.59 -12.21
CA VAL A 15 9.98 17.22 -10.82
C VAL A 15 8.72 16.93 -10.00
N ALA A 16 7.68 17.76 -10.13
CA ALA A 16 6.41 17.54 -9.45
C ALA A 16 5.76 16.22 -9.90
N LEU A 17 5.78 15.93 -11.21
CA LEU A 17 5.23 14.69 -11.75
C LEU A 17 6.00 13.47 -11.24
N TRP A 18 7.34 13.56 -11.17
CA TRP A 18 8.19 12.52 -10.59
C TRP A 18 7.90 12.27 -9.11
N ALA A 19 7.75 13.34 -8.33
CA ALA A 19 7.43 13.26 -6.91
C ALA A 19 6.08 12.57 -6.66
N VAL A 20 5.07 12.86 -7.48
CA VAL A 20 3.76 12.20 -7.40
C VAL A 20 3.87 10.71 -7.74
N LEU A 21 4.58 10.36 -8.82
CA LEU A 21 4.77 8.96 -9.23
C LEU A 21 5.49 8.13 -8.16
N LEU A 22 6.49 8.69 -7.49
CA LEU A 22 7.17 8.05 -6.36
C LEU A 22 6.29 7.99 -5.11
N GLY A 23 5.58 9.07 -4.80
CA GLY A 23 4.69 9.16 -3.64
C GLY A 23 3.57 8.12 -3.68
N ILE A 24 3.00 7.83 -4.86
CA ILE A 24 1.93 6.83 -5.02
C ILE A 24 2.40 5.43 -4.56
N GLN A 25 3.67 5.07 -4.77
CA GLN A 25 4.19 3.78 -4.31
C GLN A 25 4.27 3.68 -2.78
N ALA A 26 4.51 4.79 -2.10
CA ALA A 26 4.52 4.84 -0.64
C ALA A 26 3.11 4.67 -0.04
N PHE A 27 2.07 5.23 -0.68
CA PHE A 27 0.68 5.06 -0.24
C PHE A 27 0.09 3.67 -0.51
N ARG A 28 0.71 2.86 -1.38
CA ARG A 28 0.27 1.48 -1.61
C ARG A 28 0.74 0.51 -0.54
N ARG A 29 1.64 0.90 0.37
CA ARG A 29 1.99 0.05 1.50
C ARG A 29 0.85 0.11 2.52
N PRO A 30 0.22 -1.03 2.86
CA PRO A 30 -0.75 -1.02 3.92
C PRO A 30 -0.09 -0.54 5.22
N PRO A 31 -0.80 0.20 6.08
CA PRO A 31 -0.25 0.66 7.35
C PRO A 31 0.28 -0.54 8.17
N PRO A 32 1.36 -0.35 8.96
CA PRO A 32 1.90 -1.42 9.79
C PRO A 32 0.80 -1.98 10.70
N GLY A 33 0.59 -3.30 10.66
CA GLY A 33 -0.53 -3.98 11.33
C GLY A 33 -1.73 -4.27 10.44
N PHE A 34 -1.81 -3.72 9.23
CA PHE A 34 -2.69 -4.22 8.17
C PHE A 34 -1.87 -5.18 7.31
N GLU A 35 -1.68 -6.42 7.80
CA GLU A 35 -1.17 -7.54 7.00
C GLU A 35 -2.28 -8.60 6.78
N PRO A 36 -2.47 -9.13 5.56
CA PRO A 36 -3.58 -10.03 5.28
C PRO A 36 -3.29 -11.38 5.94
N ARG A 37 -4.26 -11.93 6.67
CA ARG A 37 -4.01 -13.17 7.41
C ARG A 37 -4.11 -14.38 6.50
N LEU A 38 -3.10 -15.24 6.54
CA LEU A 38 -3.15 -16.55 5.91
C LEU A 38 -4.10 -17.45 6.70
N CYS A 39 -5.06 -18.08 6.03
CA CYS A 39 -5.89 -19.12 6.63
C CYS A 39 -5.18 -20.47 6.54
N PHE A 40 -4.82 -21.07 7.68
CA PHE A 40 -4.18 -22.39 7.72
C PHE A 40 -5.03 -23.54 7.18
N ALA A 41 -6.36 -23.38 7.14
CA ALA A 41 -7.26 -24.43 6.64
C ALA A 41 -7.32 -24.51 5.10
N CYS A 42 -7.19 -23.37 4.41
CA CYS A 42 -7.32 -23.33 2.94
C CYS A 42 -6.13 -22.68 2.23
N ASN A 43 -5.12 -22.26 2.99
CA ASN A 43 -3.90 -21.58 2.53
C ASN A 43 -4.17 -20.32 1.67
N LYS A 44 -5.33 -19.68 1.89
CA LYS A 44 -5.72 -18.43 1.22
C LYS A 44 -5.62 -17.24 2.16
N ASN A 45 -5.31 -16.08 1.59
CA ASN A 45 -5.30 -14.82 2.32
C ASN A 45 -6.74 -14.36 2.59
N SER A 46 -7.00 -14.03 3.85
CA SER A 46 -8.27 -13.47 4.33
C SER A 46 -8.12 -11.98 4.60
N LYS A 47 -9.25 -11.26 4.65
CA LYS A 47 -9.29 -9.84 4.99
C LYS A 47 -8.64 -9.55 6.35
N TYR A 48 -8.14 -8.33 6.47
CA TYR A 48 -7.28 -7.84 7.56
C TYR A 48 -7.90 -7.94 8.98
N ASP A 49 -9.22 -8.10 9.13
CA ASP A 49 -9.91 -8.25 10.42
C ASP A 49 -10.90 -9.42 10.50
N ALA A 50 -10.71 -10.42 9.64
CA ALA A 50 -11.63 -11.55 9.61
C ALA A 50 -11.39 -12.50 10.81
N THR A 51 -12.42 -12.78 11.60
CA THR A 51 -12.42 -13.85 12.62
C THR A 51 -12.64 -15.24 12.02
N LYS A 52 -13.18 -15.29 10.80
CA LYS A 52 -13.36 -16.51 9.99
C LYS A 52 -12.89 -16.26 8.57
N CYS A 53 -12.31 -17.25 7.93
CA CYS A 53 -11.90 -17.17 6.54
C CYS A 53 -13.12 -17.11 5.60
N GLU A 54 -13.18 -16.12 4.70
CA GLU A 54 -14.27 -16.00 3.71
C GLU A 54 -14.34 -17.20 2.74
N HIS A 55 -13.23 -17.92 2.53
CA HIS A 55 -13.19 -19.01 1.56
C HIS A 55 -13.66 -20.36 2.09
N CYS A 56 -13.41 -20.65 3.37
CA CYS A 56 -13.69 -21.96 3.96
C CYS A 56 -14.49 -21.90 5.26
N GLY A 57 -14.80 -20.70 5.77
CA GLY A 57 -15.52 -20.51 7.02
C GLY A 57 -14.74 -20.90 8.28
N ALA A 58 -13.50 -21.38 8.14
CA ALA A 58 -12.66 -21.81 9.26
C ALA A 58 -12.30 -20.61 10.16
N PRO A 59 -12.24 -20.80 11.49
CA PRO A 59 -11.81 -19.76 12.41
C PRO A 59 -10.35 -19.38 12.15
N LEU A 60 -10.08 -18.07 12.17
CA LEU A 60 -8.72 -17.53 12.10
C LEU A 60 -8.18 -17.31 13.51
N PRO A 61 -6.87 -17.50 13.75
CA PRO A 61 -6.28 -17.26 15.06
C PRO A 61 -6.45 -15.78 15.47
N PRO A 62 -6.62 -15.47 16.77
CA PRO A 62 -6.72 -14.08 17.25
C PRO A 62 -5.45 -13.28 16.91
N ARG A 63 -5.55 -11.94 16.86
CA ARG A 63 -4.38 -11.07 16.61
C ARG A 63 -3.60 -11.06 17.92
N GLU A 64 -2.33 -11.45 17.88
CA GLU A 64 -1.45 -11.15 19.01
C GLU A 64 -1.26 -9.63 19.06
N PRO A 65 -1.51 -8.98 20.20
CA PRO A 65 -1.17 -7.57 20.36
C PRO A 65 0.36 -7.46 20.27
N VAL A 66 0.84 -6.68 19.30
CA VAL A 66 2.25 -6.32 19.14
C VAL A 66 2.64 -5.29 20.20
#